data_AF-A0A6G9W1Q5-F1
#
_entry.id   AF-A0A6G9W1Q5-F1
#
_cell.length_a   1.000
_cell.length_b   1.000
_cell.length_c   1.000
_cell.angle_alpha   90.00
_cell.angle_beta   90.00
_cell.angle_gamma   90.00
#
_symmetry.space_group_name_H-M   'P 1'
#
loop_
_entity.id
_entity.type
_entity.pdbx_description
1 polymer ?
#
loop_
_entity_poly.entity_id
_entity_poly.type
_entity_poly.pdbx_seq_one_letter_code
_entity_poly.pdbx_strand_id
1 'polypeptide(L)'
;MTHTSRYCFTLNNYSDEDVGRLVALPRPYCCLFGKEVAPTTGTPHLQGMLWHEDGARFRMSTAEKMLGGRAFLTSCRDFDASMGYCVKGGDFYANFLQAPELESARRLVAAALKLSDCNYWLSSSLQHLAAPDDFLSDPSTHFHSHVHCAHCPKH
;
A
#
# COMPACT_ATOMS: atom_id res chain seq x y z
N MET A 1 3.05 27.77 -0.74
CA MET A 1 3.11 26.37 -1.21
C MET A 1 3.42 25.48 -0.03
N THR A 2 2.58 24.48 0.25
CA THR A 2 2.69 23.63 1.44
C THR A 2 3.62 22.44 1.16
N HIS A 3 4.60 22.25 2.04
CA HIS A 3 5.47 21.08 2.06
C HIS A 3 4.99 20.15 3.16
N THR A 4 4.67 18.91 2.83
CA THR A 4 4.36 17.87 3.82
C THR A 4 5.29 16.68 3.62
N SER A 5 5.47 15.89 4.67
CA SER A 5 6.23 14.64 4.61
C SER A 5 5.43 13.50 3.98
N ARG A 6 4.10 13.64 3.89
CA ARG A 6 3.19 12.55 3.49
C ARG A 6 1.98 13.06 2.72
N TYR A 7 1.60 12.33 1.67
CA TYR A 7 0.46 12.60 0.82
C TYR A 7 -0.45 11.37 0.74
N CYS A 8 -1.76 11.60 0.72
CA CYS A 8 -2.74 10.61 0.31
C CYS A 8 -3.15 10.90 -1.14
N PHE A 9 -3.40 9.86 -1.92
CA PHE A 9 -3.83 10.00 -3.30
C PHE A 9 -4.96 9.03 -3.66
N THR A 10 -5.78 9.46 -4.62
CA THR A 10 -6.78 8.61 -5.26
C THR A 10 -6.59 8.68 -6.77
N LEU A 11 -6.51 7.54 -7.44
CA LEU A 11 -6.38 7.45 -8.90
C LEU A 11 -7.53 6.63 -9.48
N ASN A 12 -8.49 7.31 -10.09
CA ASN A 12 -9.64 6.69 -10.74
C ASN A 12 -9.28 6.17 -12.13
N ASN A 13 -9.91 5.07 -12.56
CA ASN A 13 -9.69 4.46 -13.88
C ASN A 13 -8.19 4.28 -14.18
N TYR A 14 -7.50 3.58 -13.28
CA TYR A 14 -6.08 3.31 -13.41
C TYR A 14 -5.80 2.32 -14.55
N SER A 15 -4.66 2.47 -15.20
CA SER A 15 -4.13 1.52 -16.18
C SER A 15 -2.98 0.71 -15.60
N ASP A 16 -2.56 -0.34 -16.30
CA ASP A 16 -1.40 -1.14 -15.91
C ASP A 16 -0.11 -0.32 -15.89
N GLU A 17 0.01 0.70 -16.76
CA GLU A 17 1.14 1.64 -16.75
C GLU A 17 1.18 2.50 -15.49
N ASP A 18 0.02 2.86 -14.93
CA ASP A 18 -0.02 3.59 -13.66
C ASP A 18 0.48 2.69 -12.53
N VAL A 19 0.00 1.45 -12.48
CA VAL A 19 0.46 0.47 -11.49
C VAL A 19 1.96 0.24 -11.63
N GLY A 20 2.45 0.03 -12.85
CA GLY A 20 3.88 -0.11 -13.12
C GLY A 20 4.70 1.09 -12.64
N ARG A 21 4.20 2.32 -12.83
CA ARG A 21 4.84 3.54 -12.34
C ARG A 21 4.90 3.59 -10.80
N LEU A 22 3.81 3.22 -10.13
CA LEU A 22 3.74 3.21 -8.66
C LEU A 22 4.64 2.12 -8.05
N VAL A 23 4.69 0.95 -8.70
CA VAL A 23 5.56 -0.16 -8.30
C VAL A 23 7.03 0.22 -8.46
N ALA A 24 7.37 0.90 -9.54
CA ALA A 24 8.73 1.34 -9.87
C ALA A 24 9.17 2.65 -9.16
N LEU A 25 8.43 3.12 -8.14
CA LEU A 25 8.81 4.33 -7.43
C LEU A 25 10.21 4.18 -6.80
N PRO A 26 11.13 5.12 -7.08
CA PRO A 26 12.49 5.03 -6.58
C PRO A 26 12.55 5.33 -5.07
N ARG A 27 13.47 4.66 -4.37
CA ARG A 27 13.92 5.09 -3.04
C ARG A 27 14.42 6.54 -3.10
N PRO A 28 14.25 7.35 -2.05
CA PRO A 28 13.71 7.02 -0.71
C PRO A 28 12.18 7.20 -0.58
N TYR A 29 11.44 7.18 -1.69
CA TYR A 29 9.99 7.33 -1.65
C TYR A 29 9.29 6.01 -1.38
N CYS A 30 8.43 6.02 -0.37
CA CYS A 30 7.61 4.89 0.04
C CYS A 30 6.17 5.11 -0.42
N CYS A 31 5.56 4.03 -0.92
CA CYS A 31 4.20 4.04 -1.42
C CYS A 31 3.45 2.79 -0.95
N LEU A 32 2.22 3.02 -0.51
CA LEU A 32 1.20 2.02 -0.22
C LEU A 32 -0.02 2.34 -1.08
N PHE A 33 -0.59 1.39 -1.80
CA PHE A 33 -1.89 1.59 -2.45
C PHE A 33 -2.71 0.32 -2.50
N GLY A 34 -4.03 0.47 -2.34
CA GLY A 34 -5.02 -0.59 -2.48
C GLY A 34 -5.88 -0.41 -3.71
N LYS A 35 -6.32 -1.51 -4.29
CA LYS A 35 -7.38 -1.54 -5.30
C LYS A 35 -8.72 -1.49 -4.58
N GLU A 36 -9.54 -0.53 -4.98
CA GLU A 36 -10.91 -0.41 -4.50
C GLU A 36 -11.87 -0.27 -5.69
N VAL A 37 -13.10 -0.75 -5.51
CA VAL A 37 -14.20 -0.54 -6.45
C VAL A 37 -15.23 0.34 -5.74
N ALA A 38 -15.53 1.49 -6.33
CA ALA A 38 -16.51 2.40 -5.74
C ALA A 38 -17.89 1.71 -5.70
N PRO A 39 -18.53 1.56 -4.53
CA PRO A 39 -19.73 0.74 -4.39
C PRO A 39 -20.94 1.30 -5.16
N THR A 40 -20.98 2.61 -5.38
CA THR A 40 -22.10 3.30 -6.03
C THR A 40 -21.91 3.48 -7.53
N THR A 41 -20.68 3.71 -7.99
CA THR A 41 -20.38 3.98 -9.41
C THR A 41 -19.74 2.80 -10.13
N GLY A 42 -19.31 1.77 -9.41
CA GLY A 42 -18.57 0.62 -9.95
C GLY A 42 -17.18 0.98 -10.48
N THR A 43 -16.70 2.20 -10.24
CA THR A 43 -15.44 2.69 -10.82
C THR A 43 -14.24 2.11 -10.07
N PRO A 44 -13.32 1.43 -10.78
CA PRO A 44 -12.07 0.97 -10.17
C PRO A 44 -11.19 2.18 -9.88
N HIS A 45 -10.59 2.21 -8.70
CA HIS A 45 -9.65 3.24 -8.30
C HIS A 45 -8.56 2.68 -7.40
N LEU A 46 -7.42 3.37 -7.40
CA LEU A 46 -6.35 3.13 -6.44
C LEU A 46 -6.47 4.16 -5.33
N GLN A 47 -6.61 3.69 -4.10
CA GLN A 47 -6.49 4.52 -2.90
C GLN A 47 -5.11 4.29 -2.30
N GLY A 48 -4.30 5.34 -2.18
CA GLY A 48 -2.91 5.18 -1.79
C GLY A 48 -2.32 6.32 -0.98
N MET A 49 -1.07 6.11 -0.57
CA MET A 49 -0.24 7.01 0.21
C MET A 49 1.16 7.05 -0.39
N LEU A 50 1.79 8.22 -0.28
CA LEU A 50 3.16 8.48 -0.71
C LEU A 50 3.88 9.29 0.37
N TRP A 51 5.02 8.82 0.83
CA TRP A 51 5.85 9.54 1.81
C TRP A 51 7.33 9.32 1.55
N HIS A 52 8.15 10.13 2.21
CA HIS A 52 9.60 9.93 2.24
C HIS A 52 9.96 9.03 3.43
N GLU A 53 10.86 8.06 3.22
CA GLU A 53 11.30 7.10 4.23
C GLU A 53 11.74 7.76 5.54
N ASP A 54 12.67 8.71 5.47
CA ASP A 54 13.15 9.47 6.64
C ASP A 54 12.20 10.57 7.13
N GLY A 55 10.97 10.64 6.62
CA GLY A 55 10.01 11.69 6.95
C GLY A 55 10.36 13.09 6.39
N ALA A 56 11.30 13.17 5.45
CA ALA A 56 11.63 14.42 4.79
C ALA A 56 10.42 15.01 4.05
N ARG A 57 10.29 16.34 4.08
CA ARG A 57 9.20 17.04 3.41
C ARG A 57 9.52 17.23 1.94
N PHE A 58 8.55 16.98 1.06
CA PHE A 58 8.67 17.22 -0.37
C PHE A 58 7.47 18.01 -0.90
N ARG A 59 7.55 18.45 -2.16
CA ARG A 59 6.52 19.28 -2.77
C ARG A 59 5.39 18.42 -3.33
N MET A 60 4.18 18.96 -3.32
CA MET A 60 3.03 18.30 -3.95
C MET A 60 3.25 18.10 -5.46
N SER A 61 3.94 19.02 -6.14
CA SER A 61 4.31 18.85 -7.55
C SER A 61 5.32 17.72 -7.78
N THR A 62 6.13 17.36 -6.79
CA THR A 62 6.98 16.18 -6.85
C THR A 62 6.13 14.92 -6.74
N ALA A 63 5.18 14.88 -5.79
CA ALA A 63 4.22 13.78 -5.67
C ALA A 63 3.41 13.60 -6.96
N GLU A 64 2.87 14.69 -7.52
CA GLU A 64 2.06 14.67 -8.74
C GLU A 64 2.81 14.07 -9.93
N LYS A 65 4.07 14.45 -10.11
CA LYS A 65 4.93 13.88 -11.17
C LYS A 65 5.17 12.39 -10.96
N MET A 66 5.44 11.97 -9.73
CA MET A 66 5.65 10.56 -9.38
C MET A 66 4.40 9.71 -9.64
N LEU A 67 3.22 10.27 -9.41
CA LEU A 67 1.93 9.60 -9.62
C LEU A 67 1.40 9.72 -11.06
N GLY A 68 2.12 10.38 -11.98
CA GLY A 68 1.71 10.52 -13.37
C GLY A 68 0.67 11.62 -13.65
N GLY A 69 0.48 12.57 -12.74
CA GLY A 69 -0.27 13.81 -12.97
C GLY A 69 -1.79 13.72 -12.94
N ARG A 70 -2.38 12.51 -12.86
CA ARG A 70 -3.85 12.32 -12.82
C ARG A 70 -4.39 12.03 -11.42
N ALA A 71 -3.52 11.72 -10.48
CA ALA A 71 -3.94 11.36 -9.12
C ALA A 71 -4.43 12.60 -8.37
N PHE A 72 -5.56 12.48 -7.69
CA PHE A 72 -6.04 13.49 -6.76
C PHE A 72 -5.23 13.43 -5.48
N LEU A 73 -4.50 14.48 -5.15
CA LEU A 73 -3.54 14.54 -4.05
C LEU A 73 -4.03 15.40 -2.89
N THR A 74 -3.85 14.90 -1.67
CA THR A 74 -4.10 15.66 -0.44
C THR A 74 -2.97 15.43 0.56
N SER A 75 -2.75 16.41 1.46
CA SER A 75 -1.81 16.20 2.58
C SER A 75 -2.39 15.17 3.55
N CYS A 76 -1.59 14.16 3.91
CA CYS A 76 -2.01 13.14 4.86
C CYS A 76 -2.07 13.75 6.27
N ARG A 77 -3.24 13.66 6.91
CA ARG A 77 -3.46 14.17 8.28
C ARG A 77 -3.22 13.09 9.33
N ASP A 78 -3.73 11.89 9.07
CA ASP A 78 -3.64 10.72 9.95
C ASP A 78 -3.04 9.57 9.16
N PHE A 79 -1.82 9.18 9.54
CA PHE A 79 -1.05 8.18 8.82
C PHE A 79 -1.63 6.78 8.97
N ASP A 80 -1.99 6.40 10.20
CA ASP A 80 -2.47 5.06 10.51
C ASP A 80 -3.87 4.82 9.94
N ALA A 81 -4.76 5.81 10.07
CA ALA A 81 -6.08 5.73 9.45
C ALA A 81 -5.98 5.62 7.92
N SER A 82 -5.11 6.42 7.30
CA SER A 82 -4.92 6.40 5.84
C SER A 82 -4.37 5.06 5.34
N MET A 83 -3.46 4.42 6.09
CA MET A 83 -2.98 3.08 5.76
C MET A 83 -4.12 2.06 5.88
N GLY A 84 -4.96 2.17 6.91
CA GLY A 84 -6.16 1.35 7.08
C GLY A 84 -7.09 1.39 5.86
N TYR A 85 -7.27 2.58 5.25
CA TYR A 85 -8.02 2.69 3.99
C TYR A 85 -7.35 1.94 2.84
N CYS A 86 -6.04 2.05 2.69
CA CYS A 86 -5.32 1.41 1.58
C CYS A 86 -5.36 -0.13 1.63
N VAL A 87 -5.52 -0.72 2.82
CA VAL A 87 -5.51 -2.19 2.98
C VAL A 87 -6.91 -2.77 3.15
N LYS A 88 -7.95 -1.94 3.24
CA LYS A 88 -9.33 -2.36 3.50
C LYS A 88 -9.86 -3.36 2.48
N GLY A 89 -9.49 -3.20 1.22
CA GLY A 89 -9.91 -4.07 0.12
C GLY A 89 -9.18 -5.42 0.05
N GLY A 90 -8.14 -5.65 0.86
CA GLY A 90 -7.31 -6.87 0.82
C GLY A 90 -6.32 -6.93 -0.36
N ASP A 91 -6.61 -6.25 -1.47
CA ASP A 91 -5.74 -6.18 -2.65
C ASP A 91 -4.88 -4.90 -2.62
N PHE A 92 -3.64 -4.99 -2.14
CA PHE A 92 -2.75 -3.83 -2.02
C PHE A 92 -1.27 -4.11 -2.32
N TYR A 93 -0.52 -3.05 -2.60
CA TYR A 93 0.92 -3.06 -2.85
C TYR A 93 1.66 -2.09 -1.93
N ALA A 94 2.86 -2.47 -1.49
CA ALA A 94 3.75 -1.67 -0.64
C ALA A 94 5.22 -1.85 -1.05
N ASN A 95 5.92 -0.77 -1.45
CA ASN A 95 7.34 -0.84 -1.87
C ASN A 95 8.35 -0.75 -0.70
N PHE A 96 7.86 -0.52 0.52
CA PHE A 96 8.68 -0.28 1.71
C PHE A 96 8.76 -1.50 2.64
N LEU A 97 8.24 -2.65 2.21
CA LEU A 97 8.30 -3.89 3.00
C LEU A 97 9.72 -4.38 3.28
N GLN A 98 10.73 -3.84 2.60
CA GLN A 98 12.15 -4.16 2.81
C GLN A 98 12.92 -3.05 3.58
N ALA A 99 12.26 -1.95 3.98
CA ALA A 99 12.88 -0.81 4.67
C ALA A 99 12.98 -1.03 6.20
N PRO A 100 14.19 -1.15 6.79
CA PRO A 100 14.34 -1.42 8.22
C PRO A 100 13.82 -0.28 9.11
N GLU A 101 13.87 0.97 8.67
CA GLU A 101 13.44 2.14 9.45
C GLU A 101 11.90 2.29 9.55
N LEU A 102 11.12 1.48 8.84
CA LEU A 102 9.65 1.60 8.75
C LEU A 102 8.90 0.53 9.54
N GLU A 103 9.47 0.10 10.67
CA GLU A 103 8.94 -0.95 11.57
C GLU A 103 7.47 -0.74 11.95
N SER A 104 7.06 0.48 12.31
CA SER A 104 5.65 0.77 12.67
C SER A 104 4.68 0.57 11.50
N ALA A 105 5.09 0.98 10.28
CA ALA A 105 4.27 0.78 9.07
C ALA A 105 4.21 -0.70 8.68
N ARG A 106 5.32 -1.42 8.83
CA ARG A 106 5.39 -2.88 8.62
C ARG A 106 4.47 -3.65 9.55
N ARG A 107 4.39 -3.29 10.83
CA ARG A 107 3.48 -3.94 11.79
C ARG A 107 2.02 -3.81 11.39
N LEU A 108 1.60 -2.63 10.93
CA LEU A 108 0.24 -2.39 10.48
C LEU A 108 -0.08 -3.13 9.18
N VAL A 109 0.86 -3.14 8.23
CA VAL A 109 0.70 -3.92 6.99
C VAL A 109 0.70 -5.42 7.27
N ALA A 110 1.57 -5.92 8.15
CA ALA A 110 1.60 -7.33 8.54
C ALA A 110 0.34 -7.76 9.29
N ALA A 111 -0.22 -6.90 10.14
CA ALA A 111 -1.51 -7.13 10.76
C ALA A 111 -2.64 -7.17 9.71
N ALA A 112 -2.63 -6.27 8.73
CA ALA A 112 -3.58 -6.28 7.63
C ALA A 112 -3.45 -7.55 6.76
N LEU A 113 -2.23 -7.97 6.42
CA LEU A 113 -1.96 -9.21 5.69
C LEU A 113 -2.52 -10.44 6.41
N LYS A 114 -2.40 -10.51 7.73
CA LYS A 114 -2.96 -11.62 8.54
C LYS A 114 -4.49 -11.62 8.59
N LEU A 115 -5.11 -10.47 8.44
CA LEU A 115 -6.56 -10.35 8.34
C LEU A 115 -7.07 -10.64 6.92
N SER A 116 -6.19 -10.56 5.91
CA SER A 116 -6.51 -10.82 4.51
C SER A 116 -5.86 -12.11 4.03
N ASP A 117 -6.59 -13.23 4.03
CA ASP A 117 -6.11 -14.53 3.52
C ASP A 117 -5.75 -14.54 2.00
N CYS A 118 -5.82 -13.40 1.30
CA CYS A 118 -5.91 -13.33 -0.17
C CYS A 118 -4.86 -12.46 -0.88
N ASN A 119 -3.75 -12.03 -0.27
CA ASN A 119 -2.79 -11.16 -0.98
C ASN A 119 -1.88 -11.91 -1.99
N TYR A 120 -2.49 -12.48 -3.03
CA TYR A 120 -1.87 -13.19 -4.16
C TYR A 120 -1.01 -12.27 -5.05
N TRP A 121 -1.29 -10.96 -5.04
CA TRP A 121 -0.53 -9.97 -5.81
C TRP A 121 0.87 -9.75 -5.22
N LEU A 122 1.00 -9.74 -3.88
CA LEU A 122 2.29 -9.58 -3.22
C LEU A 122 3.23 -10.76 -3.55
N SER A 123 2.72 -12.00 -3.54
CA SER A 123 3.55 -13.19 -3.84
C SER A 123 4.04 -13.20 -5.28
N SER A 124 3.22 -12.76 -6.24
CA SER A 124 3.57 -12.72 -7.66
C SER A 124 4.50 -11.54 -8.00
N SER A 125 4.35 -10.39 -7.36
CA SER A 125 5.24 -9.23 -7.57
C SER A 125 6.58 -9.35 -6.84
N LEU A 126 6.65 -10.08 -5.72
CA LEU A 126 7.91 -10.31 -4.98
C LEU A 126 8.81 -11.38 -5.62
N GLN A 127 8.31 -12.23 -6.52
CA GLN A 127 9.14 -13.21 -7.24
C GLN A 127 10.25 -12.58 -8.10
N HIS A 128 10.18 -11.27 -8.38
CA HIS A 128 11.18 -10.52 -9.16
C HIS A 128 12.03 -9.55 -8.32
N LEU A 129 11.76 -9.41 -7.03
CA LEU A 129 12.49 -8.54 -6.12
C LEU A 129 12.84 -9.38 -4.90
N ALA A 130 14.08 -9.90 -4.85
CA ALA A 130 14.60 -10.72 -3.76
C ALA A 130 14.20 -10.15 -2.39
N ALA A 131 13.08 -10.61 -1.85
CA ALA A 131 12.68 -10.31 -0.49
C ALA A 131 13.28 -11.40 0.38
N PRO A 132 13.93 -11.04 1.51
CA PRO A 132 14.44 -12.05 2.43
C PRO A 132 13.25 -12.86 2.97
N ASP A 133 13.36 -14.19 2.88
CA ASP A 133 12.38 -15.19 3.33
C ASP A 133 11.95 -15.04 4.80
N ASP A 134 12.61 -14.19 5.57
CA ASP A 134 12.46 -14.02 7.02
C ASP A 134 11.19 -13.27 7.48
N PHE A 135 10.43 -12.65 6.58
CA PHE A 135 9.28 -11.83 7.00
C PHE A 135 8.00 -12.65 7.29
N LEU A 136 7.87 -13.86 6.70
CA LEU A 136 6.70 -14.74 6.88
C LEU A 136 6.95 -15.87 7.88
N SER A 137 8.19 -16.03 8.35
CA SER A 137 8.62 -17.17 9.18
C SER A 137 8.71 -16.87 10.68
N ASP A 138 8.43 -15.64 11.14
CA ASP A 138 8.53 -15.27 12.55
C ASP A 138 7.42 -15.92 13.41
N PRO A 139 7.77 -16.90 14.29
CA PRO A 139 6.82 -17.63 15.12
C PRO A 139 6.31 -16.82 16.32
N SER A 140 6.84 -15.62 16.59
CA SER A 140 6.38 -14.76 17.69
C SER A 140 4.96 -14.19 17.50
N THR A 141 4.34 -14.50 16.36
CA THR A 141 3.05 -13.94 15.95
C THR A 141 1.86 -14.90 16.06
N HIS A 142 1.98 -15.97 16.84
CA HIS A 142 0.86 -16.84 17.16
C HIS A 142 -0.17 -16.13 18.06
N PHE A 143 -1.18 -15.54 17.42
CA PHE A 143 -2.48 -15.29 18.06
C PHE A 143 -3.45 -16.36 17.58
N HIS A 144 -4.07 -17.08 18.53
CA HIS A 144 -5.04 -18.13 18.27
C HIS A 144 -6.17 -17.62 17.36
N SER A 145 -6.16 -18.05 16.10
CA SER A 145 -7.18 -17.74 15.11
C SER A 145 -8.34 -18.73 15.22
N HIS A 146 -9.46 -18.30 15.77
CA HIS A 146 -10.77 -18.88 15.48
C HIS A 146 -11.70 -17.79 14.98
N VAL A 147 -11.56 -17.44 13.70
CA VAL A 147 -12.63 -16.78 12.96
C VAL A 147 -12.73 -17.46 11.60
N HIS A 148 -13.76 -18.28 11.44
CA HIS A 148 -14.11 -18.92 10.18
C HIS A 148 -14.51 -17.84 9.16
N CYS A 149 -13.70 -17.62 8.12
CA CYS A 149 -14.07 -16.80 6.98
C CYS A 149 -14.97 -17.60 6.03
N ALA A 150 -16.25 -17.27 5.99
CA ALA A 150 -17.28 -17.96 5.23
C ALA A 150 -17.48 -17.34 3.83
N HIS A 151 -16.44 -17.20 2.99
CA HIS A 151 -16.63 -16.83 1.57
C HIS A 151 -15.40 -17.00 0.64
N CYS A 152 -14.69 -18.13 0.69
CA CYS A 152 -13.70 -18.44 -0.36
C CYS A 152 -14.26 -19.49 -1.34
N PRO A 153 -14.56 -19.15 -2.61
CA PRO A 153 -14.92 -20.13 -3.62
C PRO A 153 -13.68 -20.93 -4.02
N LYS A 154 -13.79 -22.26 -3.90
CA LYS A 154 -12.75 -23.20 -4.28
C LYS A 154 -12.60 -23.23 -5.81
N HIS A 155 -11.40 -22.98 -6.31
CA HIS A 155 -10.94 -23.45 -7.62
C HIS A 155 -9.73 -24.35 -7.43
#